data_AF-A0AAD6Y1Q4-F1
#
_entry.id   AF-A0AAD6Y1Q4-F1
#
_cell.length_a   1.000
_cell.length_b   1.000
_cell.length_c   1.000
_cell.angle_alpha   90.00
_cell.angle_beta   90.00
_cell.angle_gamma   90.00
#
_symmetry.space_group_name_H-M   'P 1'
#
loop_
_entity.id
_entity.type
_entity.pdbx_description
1 polymer ?
#
loop_
_entity_poly.entity_id
_entity_poly.type
_entity_poly.pdbx_seq_one_letter_code
_entity_poly.pdbx_strand_id
1 'polypeptide(L)'
;MFKKLVVLSTSCLLSVAALPLSSREGDALRHPGPRLTDPHRCTQHYTARTGDTCQSVSIAFGLAPALFVNMNSKLGDNCDAFAAGDRYCVQTVSSVNPGRSLVLNGVQY
;
A
#
# COMPACT_ATOMS: atom_id res chain seq x y z
N MET A 1 40.81 -0.51 -36.63
CA MET A 1 40.42 -1.18 -37.89
C MET A 1 40.20 -2.66 -37.65
N PHE A 2 39.07 -3.19 -38.09
CA PHE A 2 38.64 -4.58 -37.99
C PHE A 2 39.45 -5.50 -38.92
N LYS A 3 39.86 -6.69 -38.44
CA LYS A 3 39.67 -7.99 -39.12
C LYS A 3 40.43 -9.10 -38.39
N LYS A 4 39.69 -10.14 -38.00
CA LYS A 4 40.04 -11.58 -37.91
C LYS A 4 38.84 -12.23 -37.21
N LEU A 5 38.26 -13.32 -37.64
CA LEU A 5 38.35 -14.15 -38.84
C LEU A 5 37.09 -15.03 -38.77
N VAL A 6 36.57 -15.47 -39.90
CA VAL A 6 35.27 -16.13 -40.03
C VAL A 6 35.22 -17.51 -39.38
N VAL A 7 34.13 -17.70 -38.63
CA VAL A 7 33.36 -18.91 -38.28
C VAL A 7 33.73 -20.21 -39.02
N LEU A 8 33.93 -21.27 -38.25
CA LEU A 8 33.72 -22.65 -38.71
C LEU A 8 32.80 -23.37 -37.72
N SER A 9 31.60 -23.71 -38.23
CA SER A 9 30.78 -24.89 -37.89
C SER A 9 30.30 -24.99 -36.43
N THR A 10 29.02 -24.83 -36.14
CA THR A 10 28.03 -25.87 -36.45
C THR A 10 26.62 -25.28 -36.40
N SER A 11 25.87 -25.55 -37.45
CA SER A 11 24.49 -25.10 -37.65
C SER A 11 23.54 -25.80 -36.69
N CYS A 12 22.96 -25.07 -35.73
CA CYS A 12 21.68 -25.42 -35.12
C CYS A 12 20.71 -24.27 -35.38
N LEU A 13 20.25 -24.18 -36.64
CA LEU A 13 19.20 -23.28 -37.07
C LEU A 13 17.87 -23.92 -36.68
N LEU A 14 17.32 -23.55 -35.52
CA LEU A 14 15.88 -23.46 -35.21
C LEU A 14 15.71 -23.10 -33.74
N SER A 15 15.81 -21.82 -33.44
CA SER A 15 15.19 -21.28 -32.25
C SER A 15 14.56 -19.98 -32.67
N VAL A 16 13.31 -20.08 -33.13
CA VAL A 16 12.38 -18.96 -33.06
C VAL A 16 12.52 -18.42 -31.65
N ALA A 17 13.13 -17.24 -31.52
CA ALA A 17 13.09 -16.49 -30.28
C ALA A 17 11.62 -16.08 -30.10
N ALA A 18 10.83 -16.98 -29.53
CA ALA A 18 9.65 -16.61 -28.79
C ALA A 18 10.18 -15.72 -27.67
N LEU A 19 10.23 -14.41 -27.92
CA LEU A 19 10.17 -13.45 -26.84
C LEU A 19 8.98 -13.92 -26.00
N PRO A 20 9.15 -14.30 -24.72
CA PRO A 20 7.99 -14.37 -23.88
C PRO A 20 7.39 -12.96 -23.97
N LEU A 21 6.19 -12.83 -24.54
CA LEU A 21 5.27 -11.81 -24.07
C LEU A 21 5.15 -12.16 -22.59
N SER A 22 5.98 -11.49 -21.79
CA SER A 22 5.96 -11.61 -20.36
C SER A 22 4.61 -11.07 -19.97
N SER A 23 3.65 -11.99 -19.88
CA SER A 23 2.32 -11.75 -19.36
C SER A 23 2.57 -11.16 -17.99
N ARG A 24 2.29 -9.87 -17.83
CA ARG A 24 2.30 -9.18 -16.54
C ARG A 24 1.07 -9.63 -15.77
N GLU A 25 1.01 -10.91 -15.49
CA GLU A 25 -0.06 -11.63 -14.82
C GLU A 25 0.62 -12.51 -13.78
N GLY A 26 1.13 -11.88 -12.71
CA GLY A 26 1.84 -12.63 -11.68
C GLY A 26 2.65 -11.88 -10.62
N ASP A 27 2.43 -10.58 -10.38
CA ASP A 27 3.15 -9.85 -9.30
C ASP A 27 2.19 -9.23 -8.27
N ALA A 28 1.26 -10.03 -7.77
CA ALA A 28 0.41 -9.67 -6.64
C ALA A 28 0.83 -10.38 -5.33
N LEU A 29 1.92 -11.16 -5.34
CA LEU A 29 2.37 -11.93 -4.16
C LEU A 29 3.84 -11.69 -3.78
N ARG A 30 4.56 -10.81 -4.48
CA ARG A 30 5.98 -10.50 -4.17
C ARG A 30 6.29 -9.04 -3.89
N HIS A 31 5.31 -8.15 -4.07
CA HIS A 31 5.33 -6.84 -3.42
C HIS A 31 4.59 -6.97 -2.08
N PRO A 32 5.14 -6.42 -0.97
CA PRO A 32 4.27 -6.05 0.13
C PRO A 32 3.21 -5.16 -0.50
N GLY A 33 1.95 -5.58 -0.45
CA GLY A 33 0.84 -4.77 -0.92
C GLY A 33 0.94 -3.36 -0.33
N PRO A 34 0.29 -2.36 -0.94
CA PRO A 34 0.37 -0.99 -0.46
C PRO A 34 0.18 -1.00 1.05
N ARG A 35 1.20 -0.55 1.80
CA ARG A 35 1.21 -0.67 3.26
C ARG A 35 0.02 0.16 3.74
N LEU A 36 -1.07 -0.51 4.08
CA LEU A 36 -2.37 0.09 4.43
C LEU A 36 -2.23 1.07 5.61
N THR A 37 -1.11 0.96 6.30
CA THR A 37 -0.75 1.57 7.56
C THR A 37 0.41 2.55 7.43
N ASP A 38 0.79 2.97 6.22
CA ASP A 38 1.85 3.96 6.08
C ASP A 38 1.30 5.35 6.45
N PRO A 39 1.73 5.95 7.59
CA PRO A 39 1.31 7.30 7.97
C PRO A 39 1.66 8.35 6.91
N HIS A 40 2.63 8.08 6.03
CA HIS A 40 3.00 8.97 4.92
C HIS A 40 1.99 8.97 3.76
N ARG A 41 0.99 8.08 3.78
CA ARG A 41 -0.07 7.98 2.76
C ARG A 41 -1.41 8.50 3.24
N CYS A 42 -1.42 9.36 4.26
CA CYS A 42 -2.65 9.90 4.81
C CYS A 42 -3.39 10.79 3.81
N THR A 43 -4.64 10.43 3.49
CA THR A 43 -5.53 11.19 2.60
C THR A 43 -6.52 12.06 3.35
N GLN A 44 -6.88 11.67 4.57
CA GLN A 44 -7.83 12.41 5.40
C GLN A 44 -7.32 12.54 6.83
N HIS A 45 -7.41 13.75 7.36
CA HIS A 45 -7.06 14.05 8.74
C HIS A 45 -8.27 14.54 9.52
N TYR A 46 -8.32 14.21 10.80
CA TYR A 46 -9.26 14.69 11.78
C TYR A 46 -8.52 15.50 12.85
N THR A 47 -9.03 16.68 13.19
CA THR A 47 -8.53 17.46 14.32
C THR A 47 -9.31 17.09 15.56
N ALA A 48 -8.62 16.54 16.57
CA ALA A 48 -9.24 16.15 17.83
C ALA A 48 -9.81 17.36 18.58
N ARG A 49 -10.99 17.19 19.17
CA ARG A 49 -11.69 18.17 19.98
C ARG A 49 -11.55 17.84 21.46
N THR A 50 -11.82 18.82 22.30
CA THR A 50 -11.88 18.60 23.75
C THR A 50 -12.93 17.55 24.08
N GLY A 51 -12.54 16.50 24.81
CA GLY A 51 -13.40 15.36 25.16
C GLY A 51 -13.30 14.19 24.19
N ASP A 52 -12.59 14.33 23.06
CA ASP A 52 -12.27 13.18 22.21
C ASP A 52 -11.23 12.29 22.89
N THR A 53 -11.30 11.01 22.56
CA THR A 53 -10.31 10.00 22.91
C THR A 53 -9.84 9.32 21.64
N CYS A 54 -8.64 8.75 21.68
CA CYS A 54 -8.14 7.89 20.60
C CYS A 54 -9.16 6.82 20.18
N GLN A 55 -9.82 6.21 21.18
CA GLN A 55 -10.83 5.19 20.99
C GLN A 55 -12.09 5.75 20.31
N SER A 56 -12.66 6.85 20.83
CA SER A 56 -13.87 7.44 20.27
C SER A 56 -13.68 7.91 18.83
N VAL A 57 -12.52 8.49 18.50
CA VAL A 57 -12.18 8.87 17.13
C VAL A 57 -12.02 7.64 16.24
N SER A 58 -11.28 6.61 16.68
CA SER A 58 -11.12 5.39 15.88
C SER A 58 -12.46 4.74 15.53
N ILE A 59 -13.39 4.63 16.50
CA ILE A 59 -14.73 4.11 16.31
C ILE A 59 -15.53 5.00 15.35
N ALA A 60 -15.50 6.32 15.54
CA ALA A 60 -16.24 7.26 14.71
C ALA A 60 -15.87 7.16 13.22
N PHE A 61 -14.61 6.83 12.92
CA PHE A 61 -14.11 6.60 11.56
C PHE A 61 -14.13 5.14 11.12
N GLY A 62 -14.63 4.22 11.96
CA GLY A 62 -14.74 2.79 11.67
C GLY A 62 -13.38 2.11 11.51
N LEU A 63 -12.37 2.57 12.25
CA LEU A 63 -11.02 2.02 12.27
C LEU A 63 -10.85 1.14 13.52
N ALA A 64 -10.16 0.01 13.35
CA ALA A 64 -9.65 -0.72 14.50
C ALA A 64 -8.66 0.18 15.28
N PRO A 65 -8.65 0.19 16.62
CA PRO A 65 -7.75 1.04 17.40
C PRO A 65 -6.28 0.84 17.05
N ALA A 66 -5.87 -0.42 16.88
CA ALA A 66 -4.50 -0.76 16.45
C ALA A 66 -4.15 -0.20 15.06
N LEU A 67 -5.12 -0.16 14.14
CA LEU A 67 -4.93 0.46 12.82
C LEU A 67 -4.79 1.98 12.94
N PHE A 68 -5.64 2.62 13.76
CA PHE A 68 -5.56 4.05 14.01
C PHE A 68 -4.23 4.47 14.64
N VAL A 69 -3.73 3.71 15.63
CA VAL A 69 -2.39 3.92 16.22
C VAL A 69 -1.29 3.74 15.18
N ASN A 70 -1.37 2.72 14.34
CA ASN A 70 -0.35 2.47 13.31
C ASN A 70 -0.31 3.60 12.26
N MET A 71 -1.48 4.13 11.87
CA MET A 71 -1.60 5.30 11.01
C MET A 71 -1.11 6.60 11.66
N ASN A 72 -0.95 6.61 12.98
CA ASN A 72 -0.57 7.76 13.79
C ASN A 72 0.50 7.36 14.80
N SER A 73 1.64 6.84 14.31
CA SER A 73 2.68 6.22 15.14
C SER A 73 3.20 7.07 16.30
N LYS A 74 3.05 8.40 16.24
CA LYS A 74 3.37 9.32 17.33
C LYS A 74 2.50 9.13 18.58
N LEU A 75 1.33 8.51 18.44
CA LEU A 75 0.40 8.23 19.54
C LEU A 75 0.98 7.29 20.60
N GLY A 76 1.89 6.40 20.20
CA GLY A 76 2.31 5.26 21.01
C GLY A 76 1.21 4.19 21.10
N ASP A 77 1.59 2.98 21.54
CA ASP A 77 0.70 1.81 21.53
C ASP A 77 -0.58 1.98 22.37
N ASN A 78 -0.52 2.84 23.41
CA ASN A 78 -1.65 3.11 24.31
C ASN A 78 -2.36 4.44 24.00
N CYS A 79 -2.03 5.10 22.90
CA CYS A 79 -2.51 6.45 22.57
C CYS A 79 -2.17 7.53 23.61
N ASP A 80 -1.07 7.37 24.34
CA ASP A 80 -0.67 8.28 25.42
C ASP A 80 -0.42 9.72 24.93
N ALA A 81 -0.03 9.88 23.66
CA ALA A 81 0.19 11.18 23.03
C ALA A 81 -1.05 11.71 22.28
N PHE A 82 -2.25 11.19 22.56
CA PHE A 82 -3.48 11.75 22.01
C PHE A 82 -3.85 13.05 22.74
N ALA A 83 -4.00 14.15 22.00
CA ALA A 83 -4.31 15.47 22.54
C ALA A 83 -5.36 16.19 21.69
N ALA A 84 -6.24 16.93 22.36
CA ALA A 84 -7.15 17.85 21.67
C ALA A 84 -6.35 18.95 20.95
N GLY A 85 -6.79 19.32 19.75
CA GLY A 85 -6.10 20.29 18.88
C GLY A 85 -5.13 19.65 17.89
N ASP A 86 -4.69 18.42 18.12
CA ASP A 86 -3.81 17.70 17.20
C ASP A 86 -4.56 17.09 16.02
N ARG A 87 -3.83 16.89 14.92
CA ARG A 87 -4.34 16.30 13.68
C ARG A 87 -3.91 14.84 13.55
N TYR A 88 -4.89 13.95 13.43
CA TYR A 88 -4.69 12.53 13.27
C TYR A 88 -5.18 12.04 11.91
N CYS A 89 -4.41 11.15 11.31
CA CYS A 89 -4.79 10.45 10.10
C CYS A 89 -5.97 9.50 10.36
N VAL A 90 -7.01 9.60 9.54
CA VAL A 90 -8.21 8.75 9.62
C VAL A 90 -8.50 7.99 8.32
N GLN A 91 -7.70 8.24 7.26
CA GLN A 91 -7.79 7.49 6.01
C GLN A 91 -6.44 7.49 5.27
N THR A 92 -6.08 6.37 4.63
CA THR A 92 -4.93 6.26 3.72
C THR A 92 -5.37 5.89 2.30
N VAL A 93 -4.52 6.15 1.29
CA VAL A 93 -4.78 5.84 -0.15
C VAL A 93 -5.11 4.37 -0.42
N SER A 94 -4.82 3.49 0.53
CA SER A 94 -4.96 2.05 0.41
C SER A 94 -6.03 1.48 1.34
N SER A 95 -6.62 2.30 2.21
CA SER A 95 -7.71 1.89 3.12
C SER A 95 -8.99 1.57 2.34
N VAL A 96 -8.98 0.46 1.60
CA VAL A 96 -10.11 -0.46 1.60
C VAL A 96 -10.22 -0.92 3.05
N ASN A 97 -11.02 -0.20 3.84
CA ASN A 97 -11.25 -0.54 5.23
C ASN A 97 -11.75 -2.00 5.26
N PRO A 98 -11.11 -2.93 5.99
CA PRO A 98 -11.56 -4.32 6.02
C PRO A 98 -13.01 -4.49 6.50
N GLY A 99 -13.57 -3.48 7.21
CA GLY A 99 -14.98 -3.41 7.60
C GLY A 99 -15.85 -2.45 6.76
N ARG A 100 -15.24 -1.66 5.87
CA ARG A 100 -15.92 -0.88 4.83
C ARG A 100 -15.14 -1.08 3.54
N SER A 101 -15.25 -2.29 2.98
CA SER A 101 -15.14 -2.42 1.53
C SER A 101 -16.18 -1.45 1.00
N LEU A 102 -15.73 -0.30 0.49
CA LEU A 102 -16.61 0.58 -0.26
C LEU A 102 -16.98 -0.21 -1.51
N VAL A 103 -18.05 -0.99 -1.40
CA VAL A 103 -18.87 -1.36 -2.55
C VAL A 103 -19.52 -0.06 -3.03
N LEU A 104 -18.72 0.83 -3.58
CA LEU A 104 -19.21 1.85 -4.49
C LEU A 104 -19.02 1.25 -5.88
N ASN A 105 -20.04 0.51 -6.31
CA ASN A 105 -20.18 0.01 -7.68
C ASN A 105 -19.09 -0.97 -8.18
N GLY A 106 -18.62 -1.89 -7.33
CA GLY A 106 -18.10 -3.17 -7.82
C GLY A 106 -16.79 -3.16 -8.65
N VAL A 107 -15.93 -2.16 -8.51
CA VAL A 107 -14.60 -2.16 -9.14
C VAL A 107 -13.53 -2.03 -8.08
N GLN A 108 -12.71 -3.08 -7.94
CA GLN A 108 -11.47 -3.05 -7.17
C GLN A 108 -10.37 -2.42 -8.04
N TYR A 109 -9.63 -1.47 -7.48
CA TYR A 109 -8.35 -1.02 -8.00
C TYR A 109 -7.22 -1.70 -7.24
#